data_AF-A0A957SLU4-F1
#
_entry.id   AF-A0A957SLU4-F1
#
_cell.length_a   1.000
_cell.length_b   1.000
_cell.length_c   1.000
_cell.angle_alpha   90.00
_cell.angle_beta   90.00
_cell.angle_gamma   90.00
#
_symmetry.space_group_name_H-M   'P 1'
#
loop_
_entity.id
_entity.type
_entity.pdbx_description
1 polymer ?
#
loop_
_entity_poly.entity_id
_entity_poly.type
_entity_poly.pdbx_seq_one_letter_code
_entity_poly.pdbx_strand_id
1 'polypeptide(L)'
;MLRYLVERLIWLVPTLLAMALITFIVMHATPGSPLDPQAPNANPLSPELQKNLAEKYGLDKPLPVQFGTFLWNALHFDFGFSYQFKSRTVSEIIANTFPVSLALGSMAFVFAVVGGVTLGVLAAMNQNSWIDYLCVFVATLGVSLPNFVIGILFLLLFSITLQWFPA
;
A
#
# COMPACT_ATOMS: atom_id res chain seq x y z
N MET A 1 19.57 -20.37 -8.64
CA MET A 1 18.57 -19.34 -8.95
C MET A 1 17.15 -19.87 -8.98
N LEU A 2 16.81 -20.92 -9.76
CA LEU A 2 15.43 -21.47 -9.80
C LEU A 2 14.94 -21.96 -8.42
N ARG A 3 15.76 -22.73 -7.68
CA ARG A 3 15.43 -23.16 -6.32
C ARG A 3 15.13 -21.99 -5.38
N TYR A 4 15.96 -20.95 -5.43
CA TYR A 4 15.77 -19.73 -4.63
C TYR A 4 14.48 -18.98 -5.01
N LEU A 5 14.16 -18.89 -6.31
CA LEU A 5 12.91 -18.29 -6.78
C LEU A 5 11.69 -19.06 -6.26
N VAL A 6 11.74 -20.39 -6.32
CA VAL A 6 10.68 -21.27 -5.81
C VAL A 6 10.54 -21.13 -4.30
N GLU A 7 11.63 -21.17 -3.54
CA GLU A 7 11.62 -20.95 -2.09
C GLU A 7 10.98 -19.59 -1.75
N ARG A 8 11.31 -18.53 -2.50
CA ARG A 8 10.71 -17.20 -2.30
C ARG A 8 9.23 -17.13 -2.64
N LEU A 9 8.80 -17.81 -3.71
CA LEU A 9 7.37 -17.92 -4.08
C LEU A 9 6.58 -18.71 -3.04
N ILE A 10 7.18 -19.75 -2.45
CA ILE A 10 6.55 -20.52 -1.37
C ILE A 10 6.37 -19.63 -0.15
N TRP A 11 7.37 -18.83 0.23
CA TRP A 11 7.28 -17.88 1.35
C TRP A 11 6.28 -16.75 1.13
N LEU A 12 5.98 -16.39 -0.12
CA LEU A 12 4.98 -15.38 -0.45
C LEU A 12 3.57 -15.79 0.01
N VAL A 13 3.23 -17.08 -0.08
CA VAL A 13 1.90 -17.60 0.31
C VAL A 13 1.59 -17.37 1.80
N PRO A 14 2.39 -17.86 2.77
CA PRO A 14 2.12 -17.62 4.19
C PRO A 14 2.22 -16.14 4.56
N THR A 15 3.07 -15.36 3.90
CA THR A 15 3.12 -13.90 4.11
C THR A 15 1.81 -13.23 3.69
N LEU A 16 1.29 -13.53 2.50
CA LEU A 16 0.01 -12.97 2.05
C LEU A 16 -1.16 -13.44 2.92
N LEU A 17 -1.18 -14.70 3.34
CA LEU A 17 -2.21 -15.22 4.24
C LEU A 17 -2.16 -14.54 5.61
N ALA A 18 -0.97 -14.33 6.17
CA ALA A 18 -0.80 -13.61 7.42
C ALA A 18 -1.28 -12.15 7.29
N MET A 19 -0.90 -11.46 6.20
CA MET A 19 -1.37 -10.11 5.92
C MET A 19 -2.90 -10.07 5.78
N ALA A 20 -3.49 -10.96 4.99
CA ALA A 20 -4.93 -11.07 4.80
C ALA A 20 -5.66 -11.30 6.11
N LEU A 21 -5.16 -12.20 6.95
CA LEU A 21 -5.74 -12.50 8.27
C LEU A 21 -5.64 -11.29 9.20
N ILE A 22 -4.48 -10.64 9.28
CA ILE A 22 -4.29 -9.45 10.13
C ILE A 22 -5.23 -8.34 9.66
N THR A 23 -5.29 -8.05 8.36
CA THR A 23 -6.20 -7.03 7.81
C THR A 23 -7.65 -7.41 8.09
N PHE A 24 -8.04 -8.67 7.91
CA PHE A 24 -9.39 -9.14 8.22
C PHE A 24 -9.76 -8.89 9.69
N ILE A 25 -8.88 -9.25 10.63
CA ILE A 25 -9.08 -9.03 12.06
C ILE A 25 -9.18 -7.53 12.38
N VAL A 26 -8.25 -6.71 11.87
CA VAL A 26 -8.23 -5.26 12.11
C VAL A 26 -9.52 -4.61 11.59
N MET A 27 -9.97 -5.00 10.40
CA MET A 27 -11.22 -4.48 9.83
C MET A 27 -12.45 -4.87 10.66
N HIS A 28 -12.50 -6.10 11.20
CA HIS A 28 -13.59 -6.53 12.08
C HIS A 28 -13.53 -5.90 13.47
N ALA A 29 -12.34 -5.54 13.94
CA ALA A 29 -12.13 -4.87 15.22
C ALA A 29 -12.37 -3.35 15.14
N THR A 30 -12.36 -2.77 13.92
CA THR A 30 -12.54 -1.33 13.73
C THR A 30 -14.03 -0.97 13.87
N PRO A 31 -14.39 -0.06 14.79
CA PRO A 31 -15.77 0.41 14.93
C PRO A 31 -16.19 1.24 13.70
N GLY A 32 -17.43 1.08 13.25
CA GLY A 32 -17.98 1.81 12.10
C GLY A 32 -18.11 1.01 10.80
N SER A 33 -18.78 -0.14 10.85
CA SER A 33 -19.18 -0.84 9.62
C SER A 33 -20.06 0.08 8.76
N PRO A 34 -19.98 0.03 7.42
CA PRO A 34 -20.92 0.70 6.52
C PRO A 34 -22.39 0.34 6.76
N LEU A 35 -22.63 -0.73 7.52
CA LEU A 35 -23.93 -1.22 7.94
C LEU A 35 -24.18 -1.04 9.45
N ASP A 36 -23.23 -0.46 10.19
CA ASP A 36 -23.36 -0.20 11.62
C ASP A 36 -24.38 0.94 11.85
N PRO A 37 -25.50 0.68 12.53
CA PRO A 37 -26.52 1.69 12.82
C PRO A 37 -26.00 2.86 13.67
N GLN A 38 -24.86 2.68 14.34
CA GLN A 38 -24.22 3.65 15.21
C GLN A 38 -23.08 4.43 14.51
N ALA A 39 -22.80 4.17 13.23
CA ALA A 39 -21.76 4.93 12.53
C ALA A 39 -22.18 6.41 12.36
N PRO A 40 -21.26 7.39 12.49
CA PRO A 40 -21.58 8.81 12.46
C PRO A 40 -22.31 9.32 11.21
N ASN A 41 -22.30 8.54 10.12
CA ASN A 41 -22.96 8.83 8.84
C ASN A 41 -23.90 7.69 8.39
N ALA A 42 -24.34 6.81 9.30
CA ALA A 42 -25.28 5.76 8.97
C ALA A 42 -26.67 6.35 8.74
N ASN A 43 -27.27 6.05 7.58
CA ASN A 43 -28.72 6.08 7.50
C ASN A 43 -29.23 5.03 8.49
N PRO A 44 -30.17 5.34 9.40
CA PRO A 44 -30.80 4.32 10.23
C PRO A 44 -31.57 3.37 9.30
N LEU A 45 -30.90 2.29 8.88
CA LEU A 45 -31.47 1.26 8.04
C LEU A 45 -32.52 0.52 8.87
N SER A 46 -33.68 0.22 8.29
CA SER A 46 -34.68 -0.61 8.96
C SER A 46 -34.07 -1.96 9.36
N PRO A 47 -34.51 -2.61 10.45
CA PRO A 47 -33.98 -3.90 10.87
C PRO A 47 -34.03 -4.97 9.76
N GLU A 48 -35.07 -4.93 8.92
CA GLU A 48 -35.22 -5.79 7.75
C GLU A 48 -34.13 -5.52 6.69
N LEU A 49 -33.83 -4.25 6.42
CA LEU A 49 -32.81 -3.88 5.46
C LEU A 49 -31.40 -4.23 5.96
N GLN A 50 -31.15 -4.08 7.26
CA GLN A 50 -29.88 -4.52 7.87
C GLN A 50 -29.69 -6.04 7.73
N LYS A 51 -30.73 -6.83 8.00
CA LYS A 51 -30.68 -8.28 7.84
C LYS A 51 -30.43 -8.70 6.40
N ASN A 52 -31.17 -8.11 5.46
CA ASN A 52 -30.99 -8.38 4.03
C ASN A 52 -29.58 -8.01 3.53
N LEU A 53 -28.99 -6.93 4.06
CA LEU A 53 -27.63 -6.54 3.72
C LEU A 53 -26.60 -7.45 4.38
N ALA A 54 -26.80 -7.85 5.64
CA ALA A 54 -25.93 -8.80 6.32
C ALA A 54 -25.89 -10.14 5.57
N GLU A 55 -27.05 -10.67 5.15
CA GLU A 55 -27.15 -11.88 4.33
C GLU A 55 -26.49 -11.70 2.95
N LYS A 56 -26.73 -10.55 2.29
CA LYS A 56 -26.13 -10.23 0.97
C LYS A 56 -24.61 -10.19 1.01
N TYR A 57 -24.02 -9.65 2.08
CA TYR A 57 -22.57 -9.57 2.26
C TYR A 57 -21.98 -10.76 3.03
N GLY A 58 -22.81 -11.74 3.43
CA GLY A 58 -22.38 -12.92 4.18
C GLY A 58 -21.89 -12.63 5.60
N LEU A 59 -22.25 -11.48 6.16
CA LEU A 59 -21.86 -11.03 7.50
C LEU A 59 -22.60 -11.81 8.61
N ASP A 60 -23.66 -12.52 8.25
CA ASP A 60 -24.41 -13.45 9.09
C ASP A 60 -23.68 -14.78 9.34
N LYS A 61 -22.65 -15.09 8.54
CA LYS A 61 -21.92 -16.36 8.62
C LYS A 61 -20.83 -16.34 9.71
N PRO A 62 -20.38 -17.50 10.22
CA PRO A 62 -19.24 -17.57 11.14
C PRO A 62 -17.97 -16.95 10.52
N LEU A 63 -17.14 -16.28 11.35
CA LEU A 63 -15.91 -15.60 10.90
C LEU A 63 -14.99 -16.45 10.01
N PRO A 64 -14.75 -17.75 10.26
CA PRO A 64 -13.93 -18.57 9.37
C PRO A 64 -14.51 -18.70 7.95
N VAL A 65 -15.84 -18.72 7.82
CA VAL A 65 -16.54 -18.78 6.53
C VAL A 65 -16.44 -17.44 5.81
N GLN A 66 -16.55 -16.33 6.54
CA GLN A 66 -16.35 -14.99 5.99
C GLN A 66 -14.92 -14.82 5.46
N PHE A 67 -13.92 -15.24 6.23
CA PHE A 67 -12.52 -15.20 5.80
C PHE A 67 -12.24 -16.10 4.60
N GLY A 68 -12.79 -17.32 4.58
CA GLY A 68 -12.68 -18.22 3.43
C GLY A 68 -13.31 -17.64 2.16
N THR A 69 -14.47 -17.00 2.29
CA THR A 69 -15.15 -16.31 1.16
C THR A 69 -14.31 -15.12 0.68
N PHE A 70 -13.75 -14.33 1.60
CA PHE A 70 -12.86 -13.23 1.28
C PHE A 70 -11.62 -13.70 0.49
N LEU A 71 -10.96 -14.76 0.95
CA LEU A 71 -9.81 -15.33 0.23
C LEU A 71 -10.20 -15.84 -1.16
N TRP A 72 -11.34 -16.54 -1.27
CA TRP A 72 -11.83 -17.05 -2.55
C TRP A 72 -12.07 -15.93 -3.56
N ASN A 73 -12.75 -14.86 -3.14
CA ASN A 73 -13.03 -13.71 -3.99
C ASN A 73 -11.74 -12.97 -4.38
N ALA A 74 -10.82 -12.78 -3.43
CA ALA A 74 -9.51 -12.15 -3.67
C ALA A 74 -8.67 -12.92 -4.71
N LEU A 75 -8.72 -14.26 -4.71
CA LEU A 75 -8.06 -15.09 -5.72
C LEU A 75 -8.64 -14.90 -7.13
N HIS A 76 -9.90 -14.48 -7.24
CA HIS A 76 -10.57 -14.14 -8.50
C HIS A 76 -10.49 -12.65 -8.83
N PHE A 77 -9.68 -11.87 -8.09
CA PHE A 77 -9.59 -10.42 -8.21
C PHE A 77 -10.92 -9.70 -7.96
N ASP A 78 -11.81 -10.30 -7.18
CA ASP A 78 -13.03 -9.66 -6.70
C ASP A 78 -12.83 -9.17 -5.26
N PHE A 79 -12.68 -7.86 -5.12
CA PHE A 79 -12.52 -7.19 -3.83
C PHE A 79 -13.80 -6.47 -3.38
N GLY A 80 -14.90 -6.64 -4.11
CA GLY A 80 -16.18 -5.97 -3.84
C GLY A 80 -16.19 -4.47 -4.13
N PHE A 81 -17.17 -3.78 -3.55
CA PHE A 81 -17.38 -2.34 -3.73
C PHE A 81 -16.56 -1.50 -2.75
N SER A 82 -16.14 -0.31 -3.18
CA SER A 82 -15.49 0.65 -2.31
C SER A 82 -16.47 1.24 -1.31
N TYR A 83 -16.09 1.25 -0.03
CA TYR A 83 -16.84 1.93 1.02
C TYR A 83 -16.73 3.47 0.93
N GLN A 84 -15.70 3.99 0.27
CA GLN A 84 -15.51 5.43 0.04
C GLN A 84 -16.20 5.89 -1.26
N PHE A 85 -15.97 5.17 -2.36
CA PHE A 85 -16.53 5.50 -3.67
C PHE A 85 -17.75 4.60 -3.98
N LYS A 86 -18.94 5.07 -3.59
CA LYS A 86 -20.21 4.30 -3.55
C LYS A 86 -20.73 3.69 -4.88
N SER A 87 -19.96 3.73 -5.96
CA SER A 87 -20.31 3.17 -7.27
C SER A 87 -19.17 2.45 -7.99
N ARG A 88 -17.99 2.34 -7.35
CA ARG A 88 -16.81 1.72 -7.96
C ARG A 88 -16.42 0.45 -7.23
N THR A 89 -16.02 -0.55 -8.00
CA THR A 89 -15.39 -1.74 -7.41
C THR A 89 -13.96 -1.42 -6.99
N VAL A 90 -13.47 -2.08 -5.95
CA VAL A 90 -12.08 -1.94 -5.53
C VAL A 90 -11.13 -2.40 -6.64
N SER A 91 -11.49 -3.45 -7.37
CA SER A 91 -10.73 -3.95 -8.52
C SER A 91 -10.59 -2.91 -9.64
N GLU A 92 -11.66 -2.15 -9.94
CA GLU A 92 -11.62 -1.04 -10.90
C GLU A 92 -10.70 0.10 -10.41
N ILE A 93 -10.76 0.44 -9.12
CA ILE A 93 -9.88 1.47 -8.54
C ILE A 93 -8.41 1.03 -8.66
N ILE A 94 -8.10 -0.22 -8.32
CA ILE A 94 -6.75 -0.77 -8.46
C ILE A 94 -6.33 -0.75 -9.92
N ALA A 95 -7.16 -1.21 -10.84
CA ALA A 95 -6.85 -1.22 -12.28
C ALA A 95 -6.52 0.18 -12.83
N ASN A 96 -7.23 1.21 -12.35
CA ASN A 96 -7.01 2.59 -12.77
C ASN A 96 -5.77 3.25 -12.13
N THR A 97 -5.46 2.92 -10.88
CA THR A 97 -4.36 3.56 -10.13
C THR A 97 -3.03 2.81 -10.25
N PHE A 98 -3.07 1.49 -10.45
CA PHE A 98 -1.90 0.62 -10.53
C PHE A 98 -0.90 1.05 -11.63
N PRO A 99 -1.32 1.40 -12.88
CA PRO A 99 -0.38 1.85 -13.90
C PRO A 99 0.39 3.11 -13.50
N VAL A 100 -0.26 4.05 -12.79
CA VAL A 100 0.38 5.27 -12.29
C VAL A 100 1.40 4.93 -11.21
N SER A 101 1.03 4.09 -10.24
CA SER A 101 1.94 3.62 -9.20
C SER A 101 3.13 2.83 -9.78
N LEU A 102 2.88 2.01 -10.80
CA LEU A 102 3.91 1.24 -11.48
C LEU A 102 4.88 2.16 -12.22
N ALA A 103 4.38 3.17 -12.94
CA ALA A 103 5.20 4.15 -13.63
C ALA A 103 6.10 4.90 -12.63
N LEU A 104 5.52 5.50 -11.59
CA LEU A 104 6.26 6.22 -10.56
C LEU A 104 7.26 5.32 -9.83
N GLY A 105 6.84 4.12 -9.44
CA GLY A 105 7.68 3.15 -8.74
C GLY A 105 8.85 2.67 -9.61
N SER A 106 8.62 2.44 -10.90
CA SER A 106 9.67 2.03 -11.84
C SER A 106 10.70 3.15 -12.06
N MET A 107 10.26 4.41 -12.20
CA MET A 107 11.15 5.56 -12.30
C MET A 107 12.00 5.71 -11.03
N ALA A 108 11.36 5.68 -9.87
CA ALA A 108 12.04 5.75 -8.58
C ALA A 108 13.04 4.59 -8.40
N PHE A 109 12.68 3.37 -8.81
CA PHE A 109 13.57 2.22 -8.76
C PHE A 109 14.80 2.41 -9.65
N VAL A 110 14.64 2.89 -10.88
CA VAL A 110 15.77 3.17 -11.78
C VAL A 110 16.69 4.22 -11.17
N PHE A 111 16.14 5.33 -10.66
CA PHE A 111 16.93 6.35 -9.96
C PHE A 111 17.67 5.79 -8.74
N ALA A 112 17.01 4.99 -7.91
CA ALA A 112 17.61 4.39 -6.73
C ALA A 112 18.73 3.41 -7.09
N VAL A 113 18.54 2.58 -8.11
CA VAL A 113 19.57 1.63 -8.56
C VAL A 113 20.75 2.38 -9.18
N VAL A 114 20.51 3.27 -10.13
CA VAL A 114 21.58 4.01 -10.80
C VAL A 114 22.35 4.86 -9.78
N GLY A 115 21.65 5.67 -9.00
CA GLY A 115 22.27 6.53 -7.99
C GLY A 115 22.95 5.75 -6.86
N GLY A 116 22.23 4.79 -6.28
CA GLY A 116 22.74 3.99 -5.14
C GLY A 116 23.92 3.12 -5.52
N VAL A 117 23.89 2.44 -6.67
CA VAL A 117 25.03 1.64 -7.15
C VAL A 117 26.21 2.54 -7.48
N THR A 118 25.98 3.68 -8.16
CA THR A 118 27.08 4.61 -8.49
C THR A 118 27.75 5.16 -7.25
N LEU A 119 26.98 5.65 -6.26
CA LEU A 119 27.52 6.13 -4.99
C LEU A 119 28.23 5.02 -4.21
N GLY A 120 27.67 3.81 -4.20
CA GLY A 120 28.28 2.65 -3.55
C GLY A 120 29.62 2.25 -4.18
N VAL A 121 29.70 2.24 -5.51
CA VAL A 121 30.94 1.94 -6.25
C VAL A 121 31.98 3.04 -6.02
N LEU A 122 31.59 4.33 -6.09
CA LEU A 122 32.50 5.45 -5.85
C LEU A 122 33.07 5.44 -4.43
N ALA A 123 32.23 5.17 -3.42
CA ALA A 123 32.68 5.04 -2.04
C ALA A 123 33.67 3.88 -1.87
N ALA A 124 33.34 2.71 -2.43
CA ALA A 124 34.19 1.53 -2.35
C ALA A 124 35.55 1.70 -3.05
N MET A 125 35.58 2.37 -4.21
CA MET A 125 36.83 2.63 -4.94
C MET A 125 37.71 3.69 -4.27
N ASN A 126 37.10 4.62 -3.53
CA ASN A 126 37.80 5.75 -2.89
C ASN A 126 37.75 5.66 -1.36
N GLN A 127 37.87 4.44 -0.82
CA GLN A 127 37.73 4.17 0.60
C GLN A 127 38.61 5.08 1.48
N ASN A 128 38.06 5.58 2.59
CA ASN A 128 38.71 6.50 3.54
C ASN A 128 39.12 7.86 2.93
N SER A 129 38.60 8.21 1.76
CA SER A 129 38.77 9.55 1.18
C SER A 129 37.55 10.43 1.43
N TRP A 130 37.69 11.73 1.13
CA TRP A 130 36.56 12.68 1.19
C TRP A 130 35.39 12.28 0.28
N ILE A 131 35.63 11.55 -0.82
CA ILE A 131 34.59 11.08 -1.74
C ILE A 131 33.75 9.99 -1.07
N ASP A 132 34.39 9.07 -0.36
CA ASP A 132 33.72 8.03 0.43
C ASP A 132 32.84 8.66 1.52
N TYR A 133 33.41 9.57 2.33
CA TYR A 133 32.64 10.29 3.34
C TYR A 133 31.46 11.06 2.75
N LEU A 134 31.60 11.70 1.59
CA LEU A 134 30.51 12.41 0.93
C LEU A 134 29.42 11.44 0.44
N CYS A 135 29.79 10.32 -0.18
CA CYS A 135 28.84 9.31 -0.65
C CYS A 135 28.05 8.71 0.51
N VAL A 136 28.73 8.34 1.60
CA VAL A 136 28.11 7.82 2.81
C VAL A 136 27.20 8.86 3.46
N PHE A 137 27.61 10.12 3.51
CA PHE A 137 26.78 11.22 4.02
C PHE A 137 25.48 11.37 3.23
N VAL A 138 25.56 11.44 1.89
CA VAL A 138 24.39 11.54 1.02
C VAL A 138 23.47 10.33 1.18
N ALA A 139 24.02 9.12 1.21
CA ALA A 139 23.25 7.90 1.43
C ALA A 139 22.55 7.90 2.80
N THR A 140 23.27 8.35 3.84
CA THR A 140 22.73 8.45 5.21
C THR A 140 21.58 9.45 5.27
N LEU A 141 21.70 10.63 4.65
CA LEU A 141 20.60 11.59 4.57
C LEU A 141 19.35 10.97 3.92
N GLY A 142 19.52 10.24 2.83
CA GLY A 142 18.42 9.57 2.14
C GLY A 142 17.69 8.52 3.00
N VAL A 143 18.41 7.82 3.88
CA VAL A 143 17.84 6.77 4.74
C VAL A 143 17.31 7.34 6.06
N SER A 144 17.96 8.36 6.61
CA SER A 144 17.64 8.92 7.94
C SER A 144 16.52 9.96 7.92
N LEU A 145 16.30 10.65 6.80
CA LEU A 145 15.23 11.64 6.72
C LEU A 145 13.88 10.95 6.49
N PRO A 146 12.84 11.29 7.28
CA PRO A 146 11.50 10.79 7.02
C PRO A 146 11.00 11.24 5.64
N ASN A 147 10.36 10.34 4.89
CA ASN A 147 9.88 10.64 3.54
C ASN A 147 8.97 11.87 3.47
N PHE A 148 8.12 12.10 4.48
CA PHE A 148 7.24 13.27 4.51
C PHE A 148 8.02 14.59 4.65
N VAL A 149 9.16 14.59 5.35
CA VAL A 149 10.02 15.77 5.50
C VAL A 149 10.65 16.12 4.16
N ILE A 150 11.22 15.13 3.46
CA ILE A 150 11.76 15.33 2.11
C ILE A 150 10.66 15.85 1.17
N GLY A 151 9.47 15.26 1.22
CA GLY A 151 8.32 15.69 0.42
C GLY A 151 7.97 17.16 0.63
N ILE A 152 7.88 17.60 1.90
CA ILE A 152 7.59 19.01 2.23
C ILE A 152 8.73 19.93 1.77
N LEU A 153 9.99 19.55 1.96
CA LEU A 153 11.14 20.34 1.51
C LEU A 153 11.16 20.50 -0.01
N PHE A 154 10.86 19.44 -0.77
CA PHE A 154 10.75 19.51 -2.22
C PHE A 154 9.57 20.38 -2.67
N LEU A 155 8.43 20.33 -1.98
CA LEU A 155 7.30 21.22 -2.26
C LEU A 155 7.69 22.68 -2.04
N LEU A 156 8.29 23.00 -0.88
CA LEU A 156 8.76 24.36 -0.57
C LEU A 156 9.78 24.88 -1.59
N LEU A 157 10.74 24.03 -1.96
CA LEU A 157 11.80 24.42 -2.89
C LEU A 157 11.28 24.54 -4.32
N PHE A 158 10.70 23.47 -4.88
CA PHE A 158 10.38 23.41 -6.31
C PHE A 158 9.02 24.03 -6.65
N SER A 159 8.03 23.94 -5.78
CA SER A 159 6.69 24.46 -6.03
C SER A 159 6.52 25.90 -5.58
N ILE A 160 6.97 26.23 -4.37
CA ILE A 160 6.72 27.55 -3.76
C ILE A 160 7.83 28.54 -4.09
N THR A 161 9.10 28.16 -3.87
CA THR A 161 10.25 29.08 -4.02
C THR A 161 10.64 29.24 -5.48
N LEU A 162 10.84 28.12 -6.19
CA LEU A 162 11.29 28.11 -7.59
C LEU A 162 10.14 28.18 -8.59
N GLN A 163 8.91 27.86 -8.18
CA GLN A 163 7.71 27.86 -9.03
C GLN A 163 7.86 27.02 -10.32
N TRP A 164 8.66 25.94 -10.27
CA TRP A 164 8.82 25.02 -11.39
C TRP A 164 7.59 24.14 -11.62
N PHE A 165 6.80 23.95 -10.57
CA PHE A 165 5.56 23.18 -10.59
C PHE A 165 4.43 23.99 -9.93
N PRO A 166 3.17 23.80 -10.34
CA PRO A 166 2.03 24.44 -9.69
C PRO A 166 1.93 24.00 -8.22
N ALA A 167 1.77 24.99 -7.33
CA ALA A 167 1.58 24.80 -5.89
C ALA A 167 0.12 24.46 -5.53
#